data_AF-A0A2E9C434-F1
#
_entry.id   AF-A0A2E9C434-F1
#
_cell.length_a   1.000
_cell.length_b   1.000
_cell.length_c   1.000
_cell.angle_alpha   90.00
_cell.angle_beta   90.00
_cell.angle_gamma   90.00
#
_symmetry.space_group_name_H-M   'P 1'
#
loop_
_entity.id
_entity.type
_entity.pdbx_description
1 polymer ?
#
loop_
_entity_poly.entity_id
_entity_poly.type
_entity_poly.pdbx_seq_one_letter_code
_entity_poly.pdbx_strand_id
1 'polypeptide(L)'
;RAGVPSVVVPFAGDQFFWAHQLARAGVAPEAVAGTRLTAQDLARGIAWTDDEAVRSRARELGERMRAEQGLARAVAFIEATLAR
;
A
#
# COMPACT_ATOMS: atom_id res chain seq x y z
N ARG A 1 11.55 -0.19 0.98
CA ARG A 1 10.16 0.20 0.60
C ARG A 1 10.04 1.73 0.71
N ALA A 2 9.27 2.40 -0.16
CA ALA A 2 9.32 3.86 -0.32
C ALA A 2 8.69 4.65 0.85
N GLY A 3 7.61 4.16 1.45
CA GLY A 3 6.95 4.84 2.57
C GLY A 3 6.24 6.13 2.16
N VAL A 4 5.61 6.13 0.98
CA VAL A 4 4.85 7.27 0.45
C VAL A 4 3.37 6.90 0.34
N PRO A 5 2.45 7.86 0.48
CA PRO A 5 1.02 7.61 0.27
C PRO A 5 0.74 7.19 -1.17
N SER A 6 -0.42 6.60 -1.41
CA SER A 6 -0.84 6.15 -2.75
C SER A 6 -2.25 6.60 -3.08
N VAL A 7 -2.50 6.86 -4.37
CA VAL A 7 -3.85 6.98 -4.94
C VAL A 7 -4.04 5.77 -5.85
N VAL A 8 -4.99 4.89 -5.50
CA VAL A 8 -5.18 3.62 -6.20
C VAL A 8 -6.45 3.71 -7.06
N VAL A 9 -6.29 3.42 -8.35
CA VAL A 9 -7.40 3.35 -9.32
C VAL A 9 -7.49 1.91 -9.83
N PRO A 10 -8.33 1.07 -9.21
CA PRO A 10 -8.45 -0.33 -9.61
C PRO A 10 -9.28 -0.49 -10.88
N PHE A 11 -8.85 -1.41 -11.74
CA PHE A 11 -9.52 -1.80 -12.98
C PHE A 11 -9.98 -3.26 -12.96
N ALA A 12 -9.17 -4.18 -12.43
CA ALA A 12 -9.48 -5.60 -12.43
C ALA A 12 -8.71 -6.38 -11.35
N GLY A 13 -9.18 -7.60 -11.08
CA GLY A 13 -8.47 -8.58 -10.25
C GLY A 13 -8.33 -8.15 -8.79
N ASP A 14 -7.15 -8.42 -8.24
CA ASP A 14 -6.84 -8.18 -6.82
C ASP A 14 -6.59 -6.70 -6.48
N GLN A 15 -6.59 -5.81 -7.47
CA GLN A 15 -6.39 -4.37 -7.26
C GLN A 15 -7.42 -3.78 -6.30
N PHE A 16 -8.68 -4.25 -6.33
CA PHE A 16 -9.73 -3.81 -5.41
C PHE A 16 -9.43 -4.21 -3.97
N PHE A 17 -8.94 -5.44 -3.77
CA PHE A 17 -8.53 -5.92 -2.46
C PHE A 17 -7.36 -5.08 -1.92
N TRP A 18 -6.32 -4.87 -2.71
CA TRP A 18 -5.16 -4.10 -2.27
C TRP A 18 -5.48 -2.61 -2.04
N ALA A 19 -6.34 -2.01 -2.87
CA ALA A 19 -6.85 -0.67 -2.65
C ALA A 19 -7.54 -0.54 -1.28
N HIS A 20 -8.44 -1.47 -0.96
CA HIS A 20 -9.10 -1.52 0.34
C HIS A 20 -8.12 -1.72 1.50
N GLN A 21 -7.10 -2.58 1.33
CA GLN A 21 -6.08 -2.78 2.36
C GLN A 21 -5.23 -1.52 2.62
N LEU A 22 -4.88 -0.76 1.57
CA LEU A 22 -4.16 0.51 1.71
C LEU A 22 -5.04 1.60 2.36
N ALA A 23 -6.33 1.65 2.01
CA ALA A 23 -7.28 2.55 2.64
C ALA A 23 -7.45 2.24 4.13
N ARG A 24 -7.60 0.95 4.48
CA ARG A 24 -7.65 0.50 5.88
C ARG A 24 -6.37 0.81 6.66
N ALA A 25 -5.22 0.76 6.01
CA ALA A 25 -3.94 1.16 6.61
C ALA A 25 -3.78 2.70 6.73
N GLY A 26 -4.71 3.49 6.17
CA GLY A 26 -4.69 4.94 6.24
C GLY A 26 -3.60 5.59 5.37
N VAL A 27 -3.12 4.88 4.35
CA VAL A 27 -2.04 5.33 3.43
C VAL A 27 -2.51 5.51 1.99
N ALA A 28 -3.79 5.29 1.74
CA ALA A 28 -4.50 5.64 0.51
C ALA A 28 -5.92 6.13 0.86
N PRO A 29 -6.54 6.97 0.02
CA PRO A 29 -7.97 7.25 0.14
C PRO A 29 -8.79 6.02 -0.30
N GLU A 30 -10.09 6.05 -0.06
CA GLU A 30 -11.01 5.07 -0.65
C GLU A 30 -10.90 5.11 -2.17
N ALA A 31 -10.76 3.94 -2.80
CA ALA A 31 -10.54 3.87 -4.23
C ALA A 31 -11.81 4.12 -5.03
N VAL A 32 -11.67 4.92 -6.08
CA VAL A 32 -12.69 5.08 -7.11
C VAL A 32 -12.40 4.11 -8.24
N ALA A 33 -13.36 3.25 -8.58
CA ALA A 33 -13.22 2.33 -9.69
C ALA A 33 -12.88 3.09 -10.98
N GLY A 34 -11.91 2.60 -11.76
CA GLY A 34 -11.42 3.32 -12.95
C GLY A 34 -12.51 3.65 -13.98
N THR A 35 -13.56 2.83 -14.06
CA THR A 35 -14.72 3.06 -14.94
C THR A 35 -15.61 4.24 -14.54
N ARG A 36 -15.46 4.77 -13.32
CA ARG A 36 -16.23 5.88 -12.76
C ARG A 36 -15.33 7.08 -12.37
N LEU A 37 -14.04 6.99 -12.63
CA LEU A 37 -13.07 8.01 -12.22
C LEU A 37 -13.25 9.30 -13.04
N THR A 38 -13.29 10.43 -12.36
CA THR A 38 -13.19 11.76 -12.96
C THR A 38 -11.84 12.41 -12.67
N ALA A 39 -11.48 13.44 -13.45
CA ALA A 39 -10.29 14.25 -13.16
C ALA A 39 -10.35 14.90 -11.76
N GLN A 40 -11.54 15.26 -11.28
CA GLN A 40 -11.74 15.84 -9.95
C GLN A 40 -11.51 14.81 -8.84
N ASP A 41 -11.88 13.54 -9.05
CA ASP A 41 -11.56 12.46 -8.11
C ASP A 41 -10.06 12.28 -7.96
N LEU A 42 -9.33 12.25 -9.09
CA LEU A 42 -7.88 12.10 -9.08
C LEU A 42 -7.19 13.29 -8.42
N ALA A 43 -7.63 14.52 -8.73
CA ALA A 43 -7.09 15.74 -8.11
C ALA A 43 -7.29 15.73 -6.58
N ARG A 44 -8.48 15.34 -6.10
CA ARG A 44 -8.73 15.17 -4.66
C ARG A 44 -7.84 14.11 -4.04
N GLY A 45 -7.67 12.97 -4.70
CA GLY A 45 -6.80 11.89 -4.24
C GLY A 45 -5.35 12.35 -4.10
N ILE A 46 -4.83 13.10 -5.08
CA ILE A 46 -3.47 13.65 -5.03
C ILE A 46 -3.34 14.67 -3.89
N ALA A 47 -4.27 15.63 -3.77
CA ALA A 47 -4.26 16.61 -2.69
C ALA A 47 -4.32 15.95 -1.31
N TRP A 48 -5.08 14.85 -1.16
CA TRP A 48 -5.12 14.07 0.07
C TRP A 48 -3.74 13.50 0.46
N THR A 49 -2.90 13.15 -0.51
CA THR A 49 -1.53 12.66 -0.23
C THR A 49 -0.59 13.73 0.33
N ASP A 50 -0.96 15.01 0.26
CA ASP A 50 -0.17 16.10 0.83
C ASP A 50 -0.39 16.30 2.33
N ASP A 51 -1.41 15.66 2.91
CA ASP A 51 -1.66 15.70 4.35
C ASP A 51 -0.48 15.07 5.13
N GLU A 52 0.08 15.82 6.08
CA GLU A 52 1.26 15.38 6.84
C GLU A 52 0.99 14.13 7.67
N ALA A 53 -0.22 13.97 8.21
CA ALA A 53 -0.58 12.77 8.96
C ALA A 53 -0.63 11.53 8.06
N VAL A 54 -1.09 11.69 6.82
CA VAL A 54 -1.03 10.63 5.80
C VAL A 54 0.42 10.28 5.45
N ARG A 55 1.27 11.29 5.22
CA ARG A 55 2.70 11.08 4.95
C ARG A 55 3.42 10.39 6.12
N SER A 56 3.11 10.76 7.36
CA SER A 56 3.66 10.10 8.56
C SER A 56 3.28 8.62 8.61
N ARG A 57 1.99 8.28 8.46
CA ARG A 57 1.53 6.88 8.46
C ARG A 57 2.20 6.05 7.37
N ALA A 58 2.33 6.61 6.15
CA ALA A 58 2.99 5.93 5.05
C ALA A 58 4.49 5.70 5.33
N ARG A 59 5.17 6.68 5.93
CA ARG A 59 6.57 6.59 6.35
C ARG A 59 6.75 5.49 7.39
N GLU A 60 5.96 5.50 8.46
CA GLU A 60 5.97 4.51 9.54
C GLU A 60 5.72 3.09 9.01
N LEU A 61 4.74 2.92 8.13
CA LEU A 61 4.49 1.64 7.47
C LEU A 61 5.71 1.18 6.66
N GLY A 62 6.30 2.10 5.89
CA GLY A 62 7.52 1.84 5.12
C GLY A 62 8.72 1.43 5.99
N GLU A 63 8.88 2.04 7.16
CA GLU A 63 9.90 1.71 8.16
C GLU A 63 9.72 0.29 8.70
N ARG A 64 8.50 -0.04 9.15
CA ARG A 64 8.16 -1.39 9.63
C ARG A 64 8.47 -2.45 8.57
N MET A 65 8.05 -2.20 7.34
CA MET A 65 8.27 -3.12 6.23
C MET A 65 9.75 -3.27 5.84
N ARG A 66 10.60 -2.26 6.07
CA ARG A 66 12.06 -2.38 5.88
C ARG A 66 12.69 -3.23 6.98
N ALA A 67 12.18 -3.14 8.21
CA ALA A 67 12.69 -3.88 9.36
C ALA A 67 12.33 -5.38 9.37
N GLU A 68 11.34 -5.81 8.57
CA GLU A 68 10.83 -7.19 8.58
C GLU A 68 11.85 -8.28 8.20
N GLN A 69 12.88 -7.95 7.41
CA GLN A 69 13.85 -8.92 6.86
C GLN A 69 13.16 -10.13 6.18
N GLY A 70 12.00 -9.91 5.55
CA GLY A 70 11.10 -10.98 5.12
C GLY A 70 11.73 -12.00 4.17
N LEU A 71 12.57 -11.57 3.23
CA LEU A 71 13.27 -12.48 2.32
C LEU A 71 14.19 -13.44 3.07
N ALA A 72 15.09 -12.92 3.91
CA ALA A 72 16.04 -13.73 4.66
C ALA A 72 15.32 -14.74 5.58
N ARG A 73 14.26 -14.28 6.25
CA ARG A 73 13.41 -15.15 7.10
C ARG A 73 12.73 -16.26 6.31
N ALA A 74 12.21 -15.95 5.11
CA ALA A 74 11.56 -16.93 4.26
C ALA A 74 12.53 -17.98 3.74
N VAL A 75 13.73 -17.57 3.30
CA VAL A 75 14.78 -18.49 2.85
C VAL A 75 15.18 -19.45 3.98
N ALA A 76 15.53 -18.93 5.15
CA ALA A 76 15.91 -19.74 6.30
C ALA A 76 14.80 -20.74 6.71
N PHE A 77 13.53 -20.32 6.63
CA PHE A 77 12.40 -21.18 6.91
C PHE A 77 12.27 -22.33 5.90
N ILE A 78 12.40 -22.04 4.60
CA ILE A 78 12.31 -23.05 3.54
C ILE A 78 13.47 -24.04 3.66
N GLU A 79 14.71 -23.56 3.83
CA GLU A 79 15.89 -24.41 3.99
C GLU A 79 15.74 -25.35 5.20
N ALA A 80 15.30 -24.83 6.35
CA ALA A 80 15.06 -25.64 7.55
C ALA A 80 13.92 -26.66 7.37
N THR A 81 12.91 -26.34 6.53
CA THR A 81 11.80 -27.26 6.24
C THR A 81 12.23 -28.40 5.32
N LEU A 82 13.09 -28.11 4.33
CA LEU A 82 13.60 -29.11 3.38
C LEU A 82 14.72 -29.99 3.97
N ALA A 83 15.39 -29.54 5.02
CA ALA A 83 16.40 -30.31 5.74
C ALA A 83 15.82 -31.33 6.75
N ARG A 84 14.49 -31.39 6.89
CA ARG A 84 13.78 -32.42 7.67
C ARG A 84 13.32 -33.56 6.77
#